data_AF-A0A1C7DLI7-F1
#
_entry.id   AF-A0A1C7DLI7-F1
#
_cell.length_a   1.000
_cell.length_b   1.000
_cell.length_c   1.000
_cell.angle_alpha   90.00
_cell.angle_beta   90.00
_cell.angle_gamma   90.00
#
_symmetry.space_group_name_H-M   'P 1'
#
loop_
_entity.id
_entity.type
_entity.pdbx_description
1 polymer ?
#
loop_
_entity_poly.entity_id
_entity_poly.type
_entity_poly.pdbx_seq_one_letter_code
_entity_poly.pdbx_strand_id
1 'polypeptide(L)'
;MSGAYVPDMGIHLVKPSRMGVDKLNIKKPEALLYEPMKNGRYKLVGAEWYVPTDATDKTPMLFEQKFQGPMNNDDGTTGQHYDLHVWLFKTNLDGIFKAENTRISCQYAE
;
A
#
# COMPACT_ATOMS: atom_id res chain seq x y z
N MET A 1 14.60 1.10 6.41
CA MET A 1 13.88 0.31 7.43
C MET A 1 12.91 -0.57 6.67
N SER A 2 12.95 -1.88 6.87
CA SER A 2 11.87 -2.77 6.40
C SER A 2 10.57 -2.27 7.03
N GLY A 3 9.52 -2.05 6.23
CA GLY A 3 8.22 -1.64 6.76
C GLY A 3 7.76 -2.66 7.80
N ALA A 4 7.22 -2.17 8.92
CA ALA A 4 6.55 -3.05 9.88
C ALA A 4 5.40 -3.78 9.15
N TYR A 5 5.14 -5.01 9.55
CA TYR A 5 3.98 -5.74 9.03
C TYR A 5 2.70 -5.07 9.52
N VAL A 6 1.78 -4.78 8.59
CA VAL A 6 0.44 -4.28 8.88
C VAL A 6 -0.57 -5.42 8.71
N PRO A 7 -1.42 -5.73 9.72
CA PRO A 7 -2.45 -6.76 9.63
C PRO A 7 -3.28 -6.66 8.35
N ASP A 8 -3.47 -7.80 7.69
CA ASP A 8 -4.21 -7.94 6.42
C ASP A 8 -3.67 -7.13 5.22
N MET A 9 -2.58 -6.37 5.38
CA MET A 9 -2.00 -5.53 4.31
C MET A 9 -0.58 -5.95 3.95
N GLY A 10 0.14 -6.57 4.88
CA GLY A 10 1.48 -7.10 4.66
C GLY A 10 2.58 -6.10 5.01
N ILE A 11 3.75 -6.28 4.39
CA ILE A 11 4.90 -5.41 4.55
C ILE A 11 4.95 -4.42 3.39
N HIS A 12 4.94 -3.13 3.72
CA HIS A 12 5.09 -2.04 2.75
C HIS A 12 6.55 -1.67 2.56
N LEU A 13 7.06 -1.92 1.35
CA LEU A 13 8.34 -1.38 0.92
C LEU A 13 8.10 -0.14 0.06
N VAL A 14 8.20 1.01 0.72
CA VAL A 14 7.96 2.32 0.14
C VAL A 14 9.20 2.80 -0.65
N LYS A 15 8.95 3.49 -1.76
CA LYS A 15 9.95 4.23 -2.53
C LYS A 15 9.66 5.74 -2.45
N PRO A 16 10.22 6.45 -1.45
CA PRO A 16 9.87 7.85 -1.17
C PRO A 16 10.04 8.80 -2.36
N SER A 17 11.01 8.55 -3.25
CA SER A 17 11.22 9.40 -4.43
C SER A 17 10.03 9.44 -5.41
N ARG A 18 9.10 8.49 -5.30
CA ARG A 18 7.85 8.44 -6.10
C ARG A 18 6.67 9.14 -5.44
N MET A 19 6.73 9.46 -4.15
CA MET A 19 5.64 10.14 -3.47
C MET A 19 5.40 11.54 -4.07
N GLY A 20 4.13 11.89 -4.25
CA GLY A 20 3.65 13.15 -4.81
C GLY A 20 2.56 12.96 -5.87
N VAL A 21 1.53 13.80 -5.85
CA VAL A 21 0.40 13.69 -6.80
C VAL A 21 0.84 13.91 -8.26
N ASP A 22 1.86 14.74 -8.47
CA ASP A 22 2.47 15.06 -9.76
C ASP A 22 3.27 13.89 -10.35
N LYS A 23 3.65 12.92 -9.52
CA LYS A 23 4.41 11.73 -9.91
C LYS A 23 3.54 10.49 -10.11
N LEU A 24 2.26 10.59 -9.80
CA LEU A 24 1.33 9.46 -9.81
C LEU A 24 1.34 8.76 -11.18
N ASN A 25 1.69 7.48 -11.19
CA ASN A 25 1.85 6.73 -12.43
C ASN A 25 1.44 5.26 -12.25
N ILE A 26 0.56 4.82 -13.15
CA ILE A 26 -0.03 3.47 -13.17
C ILE A 26 1.01 2.32 -13.21
N LYS A 27 2.23 2.57 -13.68
CA LYS A 27 3.31 1.56 -13.76
C LYS A 27 4.38 1.74 -12.70
N LYS A 28 4.29 2.76 -11.85
CA LYS A 28 5.31 3.10 -10.84
C LYS A 28 4.64 3.36 -9.50
N PRO A 29 4.12 2.32 -8.82
CA PRO A 29 3.56 2.48 -7.49
C PRO A 29 4.60 3.03 -6.51
N GLU A 30 4.11 3.74 -5.49
CA GLU A 30 4.89 4.30 -4.39
C GLU A 30 5.31 3.23 -3.40
N ALA A 31 4.49 2.19 -3.18
CA ALA A 31 4.85 1.04 -2.35
C ALA A 31 4.57 -0.29 -3.04
N LEU A 32 5.40 -1.27 -2.70
CA LEU A 32 5.18 -2.68 -3.03
C LEU A 32 4.84 -3.44 -1.76
N LEU A 33 3.85 -4.33 -1.86
CA LEU A 33 3.31 -5.08 -0.73
C LEU A 33 3.85 -6.50 -0.74
N TYR A 34 4.34 -6.95 0.41
CA TYR A 34 4.95 -8.25 0.56
C TYR A 34 4.34 -9.07 1.70
N GLU A 35 4.28 -10.38 1.50
CA GLU A 35 3.96 -11.36 2.53
C GLU A 35 5.24 -12.12 2.93
N PRO A 36 5.54 -12.26 4.23
CA PRO A 36 6.69 -13.03 4.68
C PRO A 36 6.45 -14.54 4.50
N MET A 37 7.51 -15.28 4.16
CA MET A 37 7.48 -16.71 3.89
C MET A 37 8.33 -17.48 4.91
N LYS A 38 7.99 -18.75 5.14
CA LYS A 38 8.69 -19.64 6.09
C LYS A 38 10.21 -19.70 5.91
N ASN A 39 10.70 -19.49 4.70
CA ASN A 39 12.13 -19.53 4.35
C ASN A 39 12.83 -18.17 4.50
N GLY A 40 12.24 -17.21 5.21
CA GLY A 40 12.78 -15.86 5.39
C GLY A 40 12.72 -14.98 4.14
N ARG A 41 12.08 -15.44 3.05
CA ARG A 41 11.89 -14.64 1.82
C ARG A 41 10.57 -13.87 1.89
N TYR A 42 10.47 -12.87 1.03
CA TYR A 42 9.25 -12.11 0.82
C TYR A 42 8.58 -12.48 -0.50
N LYS A 43 7.26 -12.63 -0.49
CA LYS A 43 6.44 -12.83 -1.68
C LYS A 43 5.72 -11.54 -2.03
N LEU A 44 5.91 -11.06 -3.24
CA LEU A 44 5.17 -9.89 -3.74
C LEU A 44 3.69 -10.27 -3.90
N VAL A 45 2.80 -9.48 -3.30
CA VAL A 45 1.35 -9.75 -3.25
C VAL A 45 0.50 -8.64 -3.87
N GLY A 46 0.99 -7.41 -3.88
CA GLY A 46 0.29 -6.26 -4.43
C GLY A 46 1.17 -5.02 -4.53
N ALA A 47 0.52 -3.91 -4.81
CA ALA A 47 1.12 -2.58 -4.87
C ALA A 47 0.16 -1.56 -4.25
N GLU A 48 0.70 -0.44 -3.83
CA GLU A 48 -0.07 0.68 -3.29
C GLU A 48 0.44 1.97 -3.93
N TRP A 49 -0.52 2.82 -4.30
CA TRP A 49 -0.26 4.20 -4.65
C TRP A 49 -0.54 5.07 -3.45
N TYR A 50 0.32 6.04 -3.21
CA TYR A 50 0.29 6.86 -2.00
C TYR A 50 0.46 8.33 -2.36
N VAL A 51 -0.42 9.17 -1.82
CA VAL A 51 -0.39 10.62 -2.02
C VAL A 51 -0.53 11.32 -0.67
N PRO A 52 0.50 12.02 -0.19
CA PRO A 52 0.39 12.91 0.96
C PRO A 52 -0.74 13.95 0.79
N THR A 53 -1.48 14.26 1.86
CA THR A 53 -2.54 15.29 1.79
C THR A 53 -1.98 16.70 1.55
N ASP A 54 -0.73 16.97 1.92
CA ASP A 54 -0.08 18.27 1.66
C ASP A 54 0.31 18.46 0.18
N ALA A 55 0.28 17.40 -0.63
CA ALA A 55 0.56 17.42 -2.05
C ALA A 55 -0.70 17.67 -2.91
N THR A 56 -1.91 17.67 -2.32
CA THR A 56 -3.14 17.80 -3.11
C THR A 56 -4.35 18.29 -2.30
N ASP A 57 -5.17 19.13 -2.93
CA ASP A 57 -6.41 19.65 -2.33
C ASP A 57 -7.64 18.75 -2.58
N LYS A 58 -7.49 17.64 -3.30
CA LYS A 58 -8.59 16.74 -3.67
C LYS A 58 -8.19 15.27 -3.60
N THR A 59 -9.15 14.39 -3.33
CA THR A 59 -8.92 12.94 -3.37
C THR A 59 -8.42 12.52 -4.77
N PRO A 60 -7.22 11.91 -4.87
CA PRO A 60 -6.70 11.42 -6.13
C PRO A 60 -7.56 10.30 -6.72
N MET A 61 -7.37 10.07 -8.02
CA MET A 61 -7.99 8.96 -8.74
C MET A 61 -6.97 8.27 -9.64
N LEU A 62 -7.05 6.94 -9.68
CA LEU A 62 -6.28 6.09 -10.59
C LEU A 62 -7.09 4.82 -10.85
N PHE A 63 -6.98 4.22 -12.05
CA PHE A 63 -7.80 3.06 -12.43
C PHE A 63 -9.32 3.29 -12.30
N GLU A 64 -9.77 4.53 -12.50
CA GLU A 64 -11.16 4.94 -12.28
C GLU A 64 -11.65 4.76 -10.82
N GLN A 65 -10.74 4.49 -9.89
CA GLN A 65 -11.01 4.41 -8.47
C GLN A 65 -10.56 5.68 -7.76
N LYS A 66 -11.35 6.13 -6.79
CA LYS A 66 -10.91 7.12 -5.81
C LYS A 66 -10.02 6.43 -4.80
N PHE A 67 -9.00 7.16 -4.37
CA PHE A 67 -8.14 6.73 -3.27
C PHE A 67 -8.95 6.71 -1.97
N GLN A 68 -8.60 5.79 -1.06
CA GLN A 68 -9.06 5.82 0.32
C GLN A 68 -8.38 6.97 1.09
N GLY A 69 -8.99 7.40 2.19
CA GLY A 69 -8.50 8.49 3.04
C GLY A 69 -9.32 9.79 2.90
N PRO A 70 -8.85 10.90 3.51
CA PRO A 70 -7.56 11.02 4.20
C PRO A 70 -7.51 10.15 5.47
N MET A 71 -6.35 9.58 5.76
CA MET A 71 -6.11 8.78 6.96
C MET A 71 -4.70 9.04 7.51
N ASN A 72 -4.45 8.67 8.77
CA ASN A 72 -3.13 8.81 9.37
C ASN A 72 -2.17 7.73 8.84
N ASN A 73 -0.87 7.99 8.89
CA ASN A 73 0.14 7.01 8.49
C ASN A 73 0.17 5.80 9.44
N ASP A 74 0.17 4.58 8.89
CA ASP A 74 0.17 3.33 9.66
C ASP A 74 1.49 3.02 10.37
N ASP A 75 2.58 3.66 9.95
CA ASP A 75 3.92 3.50 10.55
C ASP A 75 4.16 4.35 11.81
N GLY A 76 3.13 5.08 12.26
CA GLY A 76 3.17 5.94 13.44
C GLY A 76 3.83 7.30 13.21
N THR A 77 4.24 7.63 11.98
CA THR A 77 4.72 8.96 11.65
C THR A 77 3.56 9.97 11.59
N THR A 78 3.86 11.26 11.80
CA THR A 78 2.85 12.31 11.72
C THR A 78 2.55 12.65 10.26
N GLY A 79 1.28 12.75 9.91
CA GLY A 79 0.83 13.11 8.58
C GLY A 79 -0.49 12.45 8.26
N GLN A 80 -1.12 12.91 7.18
CA GLN A 80 -2.24 12.22 6.57
C GLN A 80 -1.95 11.96 5.10
N HIS A 81 -2.57 10.92 4.57
CA HIS A 81 -2.43 10.53 3.18
C HIS A 81 -3.72 9.99 2.59
N TYR A 82 -3.72 9.91 1.27
CA TYR A 82 -4.61 9.09 0.49
C TYR A 82 -3.83 7.91 -0.08
N ASP A 83 -4.42 6.72 -0.09
CA ASP A 83 -3.82 5.54 -0.72
C ASP A 83 -4.81 4.78 -1.61
N LEU A 84 -4.26 3.94 -2.48
CA LEU A 84 -5.02 2.99 -3.27
C LEU A 84 -4.27 1.66 -3.31
N HIS A 85 -4.76 0.68 -2.55
CA HIS A 85 -4.29 -0.70 -2.62
C HIS A 85 -4.73 -1.37 -3.90
N VAL A 86 -3.82 -2.15 -4.50
CA VAL A 86 -4.12 -3.00 -5.64
C VAL A 86 -3.48 -4.37 -5.47
N TRP A 87 -4.33 -5.38 -5.29
CA TRP A 87 -3.93 -6.78 -5.11
C TRP A 87 -3.60 -7.47 -6.44
N LEU A 88 -2.42 -7.17 -6.99
CA LEU A 88 -1.98 -7.62 -8.32
C LEU A 88 -1.61 -9.11 -8.40
N PHE A 89 -1.10 -9.70 -7.32
CA PHE A 89 -0.51 -11.06 -7.36
C PHE A 89 -1.19 -12.06 -6.42
N LYS A 90 -1.95 -11.57 -5.43
CA LYS A 90 -2.72 -12.41 -4.52
C LYS A 90 -4.17 -11.95 -4.51
N THR A 91 -5.07 -12.80 -4.99
CA THR A 91 -6.51 -12.46 -5.06
C THR A 91 -7.03 -12.00 -3.70
N ASN A 92 -7.77 -10.90 -3.71
CA ASN A 92 -8.60 -10.48 -2.59
C ASN A 92 -10.06 -10.78 -2.92
N LEU A 93 -10.73 -11.53 -2.04
CA LEU A 93 -12.12 -11.95 -2.28
C LEU A 93 -13.12 -10.80 -2.08
N ASP A 94 -12.74 -9.78 -1.32
CA ASP A 94 -13.57 -8.60 -1.06
C ASP A 94 -13.40 -7.51 -2.13
N GLY A 95 -12.44 -7.71 -3.05
CA GLY A 95 -12.18 -6.86 -4.21
C GLY A 95 -10.71 -6.46 -4.36
N ILE A 96 -10.25 -6.29 -5.59
CA ILE A 96 -8.84 -5.97 -5.90
C ILE A 96 -8.36 -4.64 -5.30
N PHE A 97 -9.28 -3.71 -5.02
CA PHE A 97 -8.99 -2.37 -4.47
C PHE A 97 -9.31 -2.21 -2.97
N LYS A 98 -9.75 -3.27 -2.29
CA LYS A 98 -9.93 -3.21 -0.83
C LYS A 98 -8.57 -3.09 -0.15
N ALA A 99 -8.46 -2.21 0.84
CA ALA A 99 -7.21 -1.94 1.54
C ALA A 99 -6.67 -3.21 2.21
N GLU A 100 -7.55 -3.93 2.91
CA GLU A 100 -7.24 -5.16 3.61
C GLU A 100 -7.52 -6.39 2.74
N ASN A 101 -6.71 -7.43 2.91
CA ASN A 101 -6.91 -8.77 2.34
C ASN A 101 -6.68 -9.82 3.42
N THR A 102 -7.77 -10.39 3.92
CA THR A 102 -7.81 -11.43 4.99
C THR A 102 -7.03 -12.70 4.67
N ARG A 103 -6.55 -12.85 3.43
CA ARG A 103 -5.70 -13.98 3.03
C ARG A 103 -4.22 -13.72 3.31
N ILE A 104 -3.82 -12.48 3.62
CA ILE A 104 -2.45 -12.12 3.98
C ILE A 104 -2.14 -12.64 5.38
N SER A 105 -1.00 -13.31 5.54
CA SER A 105 -0.61 -13.91 6.80
C SER A 105 0.62 -13.24 7.40
N CYS A 106 0.57 -12.96 8.71
CA CYS A 106 1.71 -12.55 9.53
C CYS A 106 2.45 -13.73 10.18
N GLN A 107 2.09 -14.98 9.86
CA GLN A 107 2.64 -16.17 10.54
C GLN A 107 4.18 -16.27 10.53
N TYR A 108 4.83 -15.56 9.59
CA TYR A 108 6.29 -15.51 9.44
C TYR A 108 6.84 -14.07 9.49
N ALA A 109 6.05 -13.10 9.98
CA ALA A 109 6.54 -11.76 10.26
C ALA A 109 7.38 -11.84 11.55
N GLU A 110 8.67 -11.56 11.45
CA GLU A 110 9.60 -11.44 12.58
C GLU A 110 9.60 -10.02 13.15
#